data_AF-A0A957ZBA4-F1
#
_entry.id   AF-A0A957ZBA4-F1
#
_cell.length_a   1.000
_cell.length_b   1.000
_cell.length_c   1.000
_cell.angle_alpha   90.00
_cell.angle_beta   90.00
_cell.angle_gamma   90.00
#
_symmetry.space_group_name_H-M   'P 1'
#
loop_
_entity.id
_entity.type
_entity.pdbx_description
1 polymer ?
#
loop_
_entity_poly.entity_id
_entity_poly.type
_entity_poly.pdbx_seq_one_letter_code
_entity_poly.pdbx_strand_id
1 'polypeptide(L)'
;DNEPTPLSALPLHYYVAPQGDDANVGYTADAPFATIQHALDVVKAGDTIHLAPGDYMEDLITQVAGAPAAPITLVGPPDAILRGKGEMSTALRVRHDHYALVGFTIDGLHGDPSAPDGYTEKLLYVQGETPRRGVTGLRVYNMAFRNAGGECVRLRYFAQHNEIAYSTFDTCGLLDYTFDDGGKNGEAVYIGTSSNQWDDGKNATADPDESSYNWIHHNVMNTQGNECVDIKEGAYENIVEYNHCTGQLDPDSGGLGARGDRNIFRFNVVEGNMGVGVRLGGHKVDGVQYGRENQVYDNQLIGNRQGGIRVEVKEQGQ
;
A
#
# COMPACT_ATOMS: atom_id res chain seq x y z
N ASP A 1 -14.19 -39.95 -20.62
CA ASP A 1 -12.85 -39.96 -20.00
C ASP A 1 -12.93 -39.32 -18.63
N ASN A 2 -12.88 -40.15 -17.60
CA ASN A 2 -12.96 -39.77 -16.20
C ASN A 2 -11.51 -39.68 -15.69
N GLU A 3 -10.82 -38.61 -16.07
CA GLU A 3 -9.52 -38.28 -15.49
C GLU A 3 -9.73 -38.02 -14.00
N PRO A 4 -9.02 -38.72 -13.09
CA PRO A 4 -9.10 -38.41 -11.67
C PRO A 4 -8.63 -36.96 -11.50
N THR A 5 -9.50 -36.12 -10.96
CA THR A 5 -9.12 -34.79 -10.49
C THR A 5 -7.90 -34.99 -9.58
N PRO A 6 -6.74 -34.36 -9.86
CA PRO A 6 -5.61 -34.52 -8.98
C PRO A 6 -6.07 -34.13 -7.58
N LEU A 7 -5.74 -34.94 -6.57
CA LEU A 7 -5.82 -34.48 -5.18
C LEU A 7 -5.12 -33.12 -5.19
N SER A 8 -5.86 -32.04 -4.92
CA SER A 8 -5.25 -30.76 -4.61
C SER A 8 -4.18 -31.05 -3.56
N ALA A 9 -2.91 -30.83 -3.90
CA ALA A 9 -1.86 -30.93 -2.90
C ALA A 9 -2.28 -30.04 -1.73
N LEU A 10 -2.15 -30.55 -0.50
CA LEU A 10 -2.45 -29.76 0.68
C LEU A 10 -1.56 -28.51 0.68
N PRO A 11 -2.06 -27.37 1.17
CA PRO A 11 -1.25 -26.17 1.35
C PRO A 11 0.07 -26.48 2.05
N LEU A 12 1.16 -25.95 1.51
CA LEU A 12 2.50 -26.11 2.05
C LEU A 12 2.89 -24.90 2.90
N HIS A 13 3.79 -25.15 3.85
CA HIS A 13 4.41 -24.13 4.67
C HIS A 13 5.90 -24.06 4.33
N TYR A 14 6.36 -22.87 3.97
CA TYR A 14 7.75 -22.54 3.74
C TYR A 14 8.25 -21.64 4.87
N TYR A 15 9.47 -21.84 5.32
CA TYR A 15 10.13 -21.07 6.36
C TYR A 15 11.32 -20.35 5.74
N VAL A 16 11.47 -19.07 6.06
CA VAL A 16 12.54 -18.22 5.54
C VAL A 16 13.23 -17.54 6.72
N ALA A 17 14.55 -17.55 6.75
CA ALA A 17 15.34 -16.86 7.75
C ALA A 17 16.59 -16.24 7.09
N PRO A 18 17.07 -15.06 7.51
CA PRO A 18 18.22 -14.42 6.88
C PRO A 18 19.51 -15.27 6.86
N GLN A 19 19.65 -16.19 7.81
CA GLN A 19 20.75 -17.16 7.92
C GLN A 19 20.46 -18.53 7.29
N GLY A 20 19.35 -18.66 6.55
CA GLY A 20 18.94 -19.88 5.87
C GLY A 20 19.81 -20.21 4.66
N ASP A 21 19.33 -21.16 3.86
CA ASP A 21 19.97 -21.56 2.60
C ASP A 21 18.87 -21.89 1.57
N ASP A 22 18.89 -21.24 0.41
CA ASP A 22 17.94 -21.49 -0.69
C ASP A 22 18.14 -22.87 -1.35
N ALA A 23 19.20 -23.61 -0.99
CA ALA A 23 19.35 -25.02 -1.32
C ALA A 23 18.53 -25.97 -0.40
N ASN A 24 18.00 -25.46 0.72
CA ASN A 24 17.09 -26.23 1.57
C ASN A 24 15.75 -26.47 0.86
N VAL A 25 14.91 -27.35 1.42
CA VAL A 25 13.53 -27.53 0.96
C VAL A 25 12.56 -26.51 1.57
N GLY A 26 12.98 -25.79 2.62
CA GLY A 26 12.20 -24.73 3.25
C GLY A 26 11.01 -25.19 4.10
N TYR A 27 10.71 -26.48 4.21
CA TYR A 27 9.50 -26.97 4.91
C TYR A 27 9.55 -26.91 6.45
N THR A 28 10.68 -26.53 7.03
CA THR A 28 10.86 -26.49 8.49
C THR A 28 11.71 -25.30 8.89
N ALA A 29 11.51 -24.78 10.11
CA ALA A 29 12.30 -23.69 10.67
C ALA A 29 13.79 -24.03 10.87
N ASP A 30 14.16 -25.31 10.97
CA ASP A 30 15.56 -25.77 11.12
C ASP A 30 16.33 -25.83 9.79
N ALA A 31 15.62 -25.83 8.67
CA ALA A 31 16.18 -25.80 7.32
C ALA A 31 15.38 -24.80 6.45
N PRO A 32 15.41 -23.50 6.81
CA PRO A 32 14.66 -22.47 6.09
C PRO A 32 15.39 -22.09 4.80
N PHE A 33 14.63 -21.53 3.86
CA PHE A 33 15.22 -20.74 2.78
C PHE A 33 15.95 -19.52 3.35
N ALA A 34 16.90 -18.99 2.58
CA ALA A 34 17.59 -17.75 2.90
C ALA A 34 16.77 -16.52 2.52
N THR A 35 16.05 -16.58 1.39
CA THR A 35 15.41 -15.41 0.78
C THR A 35 13.90 -15.52 0.68
N ILE A 36 13.21 -14.39 0.84
CA ILE A 36 11.75 -14.29 0.67
C ILE A 36 11.41 -14.48 -0.80
N GLN A 37 12.22 -13.93 -1.72
CA GLN A 37 11.97 -14.09 -3.14
C GLN A 37 12.01 -15.57 -3.57
N HIS A 38 12.96 -16.38 -3.06
CA HIS A 38 12.98 -17.81 -3.37
C HIS A 38 11.68 -18.52 -2.93
N ALA A 39 11.15 -18.16 -1.75
CA ALA A 39 9.86 -18.67 -1.31
C ALA A 39 8.72 -18.24 -2.26
N LEU A 40 8.69 -16.97 -2.67
CA LEU A 40 7.72 -16.43 -3.62
C LEU A 40 7.78 -17.10 -5.01
N ASP A 41 8.94 -17.62 -5.40
CA ASP A 41 9.15 -18.30 -6.68
C ASP A 41 8.59 -19.73 -6.69
N VAL A 42 8.40 -20.37 -5.53
CA VAL A 42 7.99 -21.79 -5.43
C VAL A 42 6.58 -22.02 -4.89
N VAL A 43 6.00 -21.03 -4.20
CA VAL A 43 4.65 -21.12 -3.62
C VAL A 43 3.57 -21.32 -4.67
N LYS A 44 2.46 -21.89 -4.23
CA LYS A 44 1.20 -22.03 -4.97
C LYS A 44 0.06 -21.44 -4.14
N ALA A 45 -1.09 -21.24 -4.80
CA ALA A 45 -2.30 -20.78 -4.13
C ALA A 45 -2.61 -21.64 -2.88
N GLY A 46 -2.76 -20.99 -1.73
CA GLY A 46 -3.01 -21.60 -0.42
C GLY A 46 -1.76 -21.72 0.46
N ASP A 47 -0.55 -21.67 -0.10
CA ASP A 47 0.67 -21.86 0.66
C ASP A 47 0.95 -20.67 1.61
N THR A 48 1.74 -20.94 2.64
CA THR A 48 2.18 -19.94 3.63
C THR A 48 3.69 -19.86 3.71
N ILE A 49 4.23 -18.65 3.68
CA ILE A 49 5.62 -18.30 3.92
C ILE A 49 5.72 -17.72 5.33
N HIS A 50 6.48 -18.38 6.20
CA HIS A 50 6.78 -17.95 7.57
C HIS A 50 8.14 -17.27 7.61
N LEU A 51 8.17 -16.02 8.04
CA LEU A 51 9.39 -15.24 8.22
C LEU A 51 9.88 -15.37 9.66
N ALA A 52 11.14 -15.77 9.84
CA ALA A 52 11.82 -15.64 11.12
C ALA A 52 12.20 -14.17 11.38
N PRO A 53 12.44 -13.78 12.66
CA PRO A 53 13.02 -12.48 12.96
C PRO A 53 14.33 -12.23 12.22
N GLY A 54 14.54 -10.99 11.78
CA GLY A 54 15.78 -10.49 11.17
C GLY A 54 15.54 -9.56 9.99
N ASP A 55 16.63 -8.98 9.48
CA ASP A 55 16.60 -8.08 8.32
C ASP A 55 16.71 -8.87 7.01
N TYR A 56 15.75 -8.63 6.11
CA TYR A 56 15.70 -9.15 4.76
C TYR A 56 15.99 -8.00 3.79
N MET A 57 17.22 -7.93 3.30
CA MET A 57 17.62 -6.94 2.29
C MET A 57 17.22 -7.48 0.92
N GLU A 58 16.01 -7.19 0.44
CA GLU A 58 15.44 -7.72 -0.82
C GLU A 58 14.48 -6.72 -1.48
N ASP A 59 14.48 -6.69 -2.81
CA ASP A 59 13.38 -6.11 -3.60
C ASP A 59 12.50 -7.26 -4.11
N LEU A 60 11.24 -7.30 -3.67
CA LEU A 60 10.36 -8.46 -3.83
C LEU A 60 9.30 -8.25 -4.89
N ILE A 61 9.00 -9.33 -5.62
CA ILE A 61 7.90 -9.37 -6.60
C ILE A 61 7.14 -10.70 -6.45
N THR A 62 5.82 -10.61 -6.28
CA THR A 62 4.95 -11.81 -6.32
C THR A 62 4.98 -12.46 -7.71
N GLN A 63 4.99 -13.80 -7.77
CA GLN A 63 5.12 -14.54 -9.03
C GLN A 63 3.84 -15.25 -9.50
N VAL A 64 2.93 -15.58 -8.60
CA VAL A 64 1.69 -16.32 -8.90
C VAL A 64 0.53 -15.79 -8.09
N ALA A 65 -0.70 -15.95 -8.58
CA ALA A 65 -1.89 -15.57 -7.82
C ALA A 65 -2.27 -16.64 -6.79
N GLY A 66 -2.79 -16.18 -5.65
CA GLY A 66 -3.63 -16.99 -4.79
C GLY A 66 -5.02 -17.17 -5.38
N ALA A 67 -5.93 -17.72 -4.58
CA ALA A 67 -7.35 -17.78 -4.89
C ALA A 67 -8.19 -17.27 -3.71
N PRO A 68 -9.46 -16.85 -3.91
CA PRO A 68 -10.29 -16.33 -2.81
C PRO A 68 -10.40 -17.27 -1.60
N ALA A 69 -10.44 -18.59 -1.85
CA ALA A 69 -10.51 -19.63 -0.82
C ALA A 69 -9.12 -20.23 -0.46
N ALA A 70 -8.06 -19.81 -1.14
CA ALA A 70 -6.70 -20.30 -0.95
C ALA A 70 -5.70 -19.14 -1.21
N PRO A 71 -5.68 -18.11 -0.36
CA PRO A 71 -4.74 -17.01 -0.51
C PRO A 71 -3.31 -17.49 -0.24
N ILE A 72 -2.32 -16.81 -0.82
CA ILE A 72 -0.91 -17.00 -0.46
C ILE A 72 -0.61 -16.09 0.72
N THR A 73 -0.10 -16.64 1.81
CA THR A 73 0.14 -15.89 3.06
C THR A 73 1.63 -15.68 3.29
N LEU A 74 2.08 -14.44 3.48
CA LEU A 74 3.38 -14.11 4.07
C LEU A 74 3.13 -13.63 5.49
N VAL A 75 3.70 -14.33 6.47
CA VAL A 75 3.49 -14.03 7.89
C VAL A 75 4.80 -14.00 8.64
N GLY A 76 4.98 -13.01 9.49
CA GLY A 76 6.15 -12.88 10.34
C GLY A 76 5.87 -12.03 11.58
N PRO A 77 6.75 -12.07 12.59
CA PRO A 77 6.74 -11.13 13.69
C PRO A 77 7.20 -9.73 13.21
N PRO A 78 6.93 -8.65 13.97
CA PRO A 78 7.32 -7.29 13.57
C PRO A 78 8.84 -7.08 13.48
N ASP A 79 9.65 -7.95 14.08
CA ASP A 79 11.11 -7.96 13.95
C ASP A 79 11.63 -8.80 12.77
N ALA A 80 10.74 -9.36 11.93
CA ALA A 80 11.05 -9.70 10.55
C ALA A 80 10.89 -8.42 9.69
N ILE A 81 12.01 -7.86 9.21
CA ILE A 81 12.05 -6.54 8.59
C ILE A 81 12.49 -6.67 7.14
N LEU A 82 11.58 -6.42 6.20
CA LEU A 82 11.92 -6.23 4.80
C LEU A 82 12.50 -4.83 4.60
N ARG A 83 13.70 -4.76 4.01
CA ARG A 83 14.35 -3.54 3.54
C ARG A 83 14.60 -3.68 2.04
N GLY A 84 14.14 -2.73 1.24
CA GLY A 84 14.43 -2.72 -0.19
C GLY A 84 15.94 -2.70 -0.42
N LYS A 85 16.45 -3.39 -1.44
CA LYS A 85 17.87 -3.34 -1.82
C LYS A 85 18.24 -2.02 -2.51
N GLY A 86 17.24 -1.22 -2.90
CA GLY A 86 17.44 0.01 -3.66
C GLY A 86 17.70 -0.21 -5.15
N GLU A 87 17.53 -1.43 -5.66
CA GLU A 87 17.60 -1.73 -7.10
C GLU A 87 16.27 -1.36 -7.79
N MET A 88 15.16 -1.43 -7.04
CA MET A 88 13.84 -0.95 -7.42
C MET A 88 13.42 0.24 -6.54
N SER A 89 12.52 1.08 -7.05
CA SER A 89 11.86 2.12 -6.24
C SER A 89 10.81 1.54 -5.27
N THR A 90 10.60 0.22 -5.28
CA THR A 90 9.61 -0.49 -4.45
C THR A 90 10.27 -1.60 -3.64
N ALA A 91 9.95 -1.74 -2.34
CA ALA A 91 10.45 -2.86 -1.54
C ALA A 91 9.68 -4.17 -1.81
N LEU A 92 8.34 -4.10 -1.86
CA LEU A 92 7.48 -5.23 -2.23
C LEU A 92 6.46 -4.83 -3.29
N ARG A 93 6.53 -5.47 -4.47
CA ARG A 93 5.54 -5.34 -5.54
C ARG A 93 4.59 -6.53 -5.58
N VAL A 94 3.32 -6.28 -5.23
CA VAL A 94 2.23 -7.24 -5.37
C VAL A 94 1.57 -7.03 -6.73
N ARG A 95 1.68 -8.04 -7.60
CA ARG A 95 1.13 -8.03 -8.97
C ARG A 95 -0.02 -9.02 -9.17
N HIS A 96 -0.26 -9.84 -8.16
CA HIS A 96 -1.16 -10.99 -8.26
C HIS A 96 -2.21 -10.97 -7.15
N ASP A 97 -3.35 -11.58 -7.44
CA ASP A 97 -4.52 -11.60 -6.57
C ASP A 97 -4.32 -12.45 -5.31
N HIS A 98 -5.11 -12.16 -4.28
CA HIS A 98 -5.30 -12.99 -3.09
C HIS A 98 -4.02 -13.32 -2.31
N TYR A 99 -3.24 -12.27 -2.02
CA TYR A 99 -2.17 -12.33 -1.02
C TYR A 99 -2.67 -11.88 0.35
N ALA A 100 -2.10 -12.46 1.41
CA ALA A 100 -2.20 -11.95 2.77
C ALA A 100 -0.81 -11.64 3.31
N LEU A 101 -0.55 -10.38 3.68
CA LEU A 101 0.69 -9.93 4.31
C LEU A 101 0.39 -9.64 5.78
N VAL A 102 1.07 -10.32 6.69
CA VAL A 102 0.67 -10.34 8.11
C VAL A 102 1.86 -10.16 9.05
N GLY A 103 1.79 -9.13 9.90
CA GLY A 103 2.61 -9.03 11.12
C GLY A 103 4.02 -8.44 10.98
N PHE A 104 4.65 -8.55 9.81
CA PHE A 104 6.05 -8.15 9.61
C PHE A 104 6.19 -6.65 9.28
N THR A 105 7.44 -6.16 9.27
CA THR A 105 7.75 -4.76 9.00
C THR A 105 8.30 -4.58 7.59
N ILE A 106 7.90 -3.52 6.89
CA ILE A 106 8.63 -2.98 5.74
C ILE A 106 9.24 -1.64 6.14
N ASP A 107 10.56 -1.53 6.04
CA ASP A 107 11.34 -0.35 6.43
C ASP A 107 12.08 0.17 5.20
N GLY A 108 11.80 1.41 4.80
CA GLY A 108 12.42 2.00 3.62
C GLY A 108 13.90 2.32 3.80
N LEU A 109 14.40 2.43 5.04
CA LEU A 109 15.81 2.70 5.31
C LEU A 109 16.66 1.46 5.00
N HIS A 110 17.48 1.55 3.96
CA HIS A 110 18.40 0.49 3.54
C HIS A 110 19.85 0.96 3.36
N GLY A 111 20.08 2.28 3.28
CA GLY A 111 21.41 2.88 3.13
C GLY A 111 21.75 3.88 4.23
N ASP A 112 22.39 4.99 3.85
CA ASP A 112 22.75 6.07 4.76
C ASP A 112 21.51 6.89 5.15
N PRO A 113 21.12 6.95 6.44
CA PRO A 113 19.93 7.68 6.87
C PRO A 113 20.01 9.20 6.63
N SER A 114 21.21 9.74 6.35
CA SER A 114 21.41 11.15 6.04
C SER A 114 21.35 11.49 4.55
N ALA A 115 21.15 10.48 3.69
CA ALA A 115 21.13 10.65 2.25
C ALA A 115 19.80 10.17 1.65
N PRO A 116 19.26 10.86 0.62
CA PRO A 116 17.98 10.49 0.01
C PRO A 116 18.00 9.09 -0.64
N ASP A 117 19.15 8.68 -1.18
CA ASP A 117 19.34 7.34 -1.76
C ASP A 117 19.40 6.22 -0.72
N GLY A 118 19.41 6.55 0.58
CA GLY A 118 19.30 5.58 1.66
C GLY A 118 17.89 5.03 1.87
N TYR A 119 16.88 5.53 1.13
CA TYR A 119 15.47 5.21 1.34
C TYR A 119 14.78 4.65 0.10
N THR A 120 14.00 3.59 0.29
CA THR A 120 13.11 3.06 -0.75
C THR A 120 11.90 3.98 -0.90
N GLU A 121 11.58 4.40 -2.13
CA GLU A 121 10.45 5.31 -2.36
C GLU A 121 9.12 4.72 -1.89
N LYS A 122 8.79 3.48 -2.29
CA LYS A 122 7.47 2.87 -2.06
C LYS A 122 7.61 1.54 -1.35
N LEU A 123 7.03 1.41 -0.16
CA LEU A 123 7.27 0.20 0.64
C LEU A 123 6.44 -0.98 0.10
N LEU A 124 5.15 -0.76 -0.16
CA LEU A 124 4.27 -1.75 -0.77
C LEU A 124 3.59 -1.14 -2.00
N TYR A 125 3.84 -1.73 -3.16
CA TYR A 125 3.29 -1.28 -4.42
C TYR A 125 2.42 -2.36 -5.05
N VAL A 126 1.13 -2.09 -5.17
CA VAL A 126 0.11 -3.04 -5.60
C VAL A 126 -0.36 -2.63 -6.99
N GLN A 127 -0.07 -3.43 -8.00
CA GLN A 127 -0.40 -3.12 -9.38
C GLN A 127 -0.50 -4.39 -10.24
N GLY A 128 -1.69 -4.65 -10.78
CA GLY A 128 -1.88 -5.70 -11.78
C GLY A 128 -1.34 -5.29 -13.15
N GLU A 129 -0.97 -6.27 -13.98
CA GLU A 129 -0.41 -6.02 -15.32
C GLU A 129 -1.36 -6.45 -16.45
N THR A 130 -2.55 -6.95 -16.10
CA THR A 130 -3.56 -7.35 -17.09
C THR A 130 -4.45 -6.15 -17.45
N PRO A 131 -4.72 -5.88 -18.75
CA PRO A 131 -5.58 -4.78 -19.16
C PRO A 131 -6.91 -4.72 -18.39
N ARG A 132 -7.16 -3.59 -17.72
CA ARG A 132 -8.35 -3.29 -16.90
C ARG A 132 -8.62 -4.31 -15.80
N ARG A 133 -7.56 -4.94 -15.29
CA ARG A 133 -7.61 -5.89 -14.19
C ARG A 133 -6.41 -5.67 -13.27
N GLY A 134 -6.66 -4.96 -12.17
CA GLY A 134 -5.70 -4.82 -11.08
C GLY A 134 -5.75 -5.97 -10.09
N VAL A 135 -4.94 -5.84 -9.05
CA VAL A 135 -4.89 -6.81 -7.95
C VAL A 135 -6.19 -6.76 -7.16
N THR A 136 -6.72 -7.94 -6.85
CA THR A 136 -7.88 -8.08 -5.95
C THR A 136 -7.66 -9.04 -4.79
N GLY A 137 -8.35 -8.76 -3.68
CA GLY A 137 -8.33 -9.62 -2.50
C GLY A 137 -7.01 -9.64 -1.73
N LEU A 138 -6.14 -8.65 -1.93
CA LEU A 138 -4.98 -8.43 -1.06
C LEU A 138 -5.46 -8.06 0.35
N ARG A 139 -4.86 -8.67 1.36
CA ARG A 139 -5.03 -8.31 2.78
C ARG A 139 -3.68 -7.91 3.36
N VAL A 140 -3.62 -6.74 3.98
CA VAL A 140 -2.45 -6.22 4.69
C VAL A 140 -2.84 -6.01 6.14
N TYR A 141 -2.37 -6.88 7.03
CA TYR A 141 -2.83 -6.93 8.41
C TYR A 141 -1.72 -6.86 9.43
N ASN A 142 -1.90 -6.00 10.43
CA ASN A 142 -0.98 -5.90 11.56
C ASN A 142 0.48 -5.68 11.11
N MET A 143 0.66 -4.95 10.02
CA MET A 143 1.97 -4.64 9.44
C MET A 143 2.51 -3.35 10.06
N ALA A 144 3.84 -3.19 10.02
CA ALA A 144 4.47 -1.90 10.28
C ALA A 144 5.15 -1.38 9.01
N PHE A 145 4.86 -0.13 8.67
CA PHE A 145 5.47 0.59 7.57
C PHE A 145 6.23 1.79 8.13
N ARG A 146 7.51 1.93 7.79
CA ARG A 146 8.28 3.10 8.22
C ARG A 146 9.34 3.54 7.25
N ASN A 147 9.72 4.81 7.37
CA ASN A 147 10.82 5.43 6.63
C ASN A 147 10.67 5.33 5.10
N ALA A 148 9.47 5.52 4.55
CA ALA A 148 9.31 5.56 3.10
C ALA A 148 9.91 6.84 2.52
N GLY A 149 10.62 6.72 1.40
CA GLY A 149 11.10 7.88 0.64
C GLY A 149 9.95 8.69 0.04
N GLY A 150 8.92 8.03 -0.47
CA GLY A 150 7.68 8.61 -1.00
C GLY A 150 6.47 8.01 -0.27
N GLU A 151 5.47 7.53 -1.01
CA GLU A 151 4.30 6.90 -0.43
C GLU A 151 4.60 5.53 0.24
N CYS A 152 4.02 5.26 1.41
CA CYS A 152 4.25 3.98 2.10
C CYS A 152 3.57 2.82 1.36
N VAL A 153 2.27 2.91 1.09
CA VAL A 153 1.51 1.91 0.32
C VAL A 153 0.82 2.56 -0.86
N ARG A 154 0.89 1.92 -2.03
CA ARG A 154 0.15 2.34 -3.22
C ARG A 154 -0.70 1.23 -3.81
N LEU A 155 -2.00 1.50 -3.93
CA LEU A 155 -2.96 0.70 -4.69
C LEU A 155 -3.15 1.35 -6.06
N ARG A 156 -2.52 0.80 -7.11
CA ARG A 156 -2.54 1.35 -8.46
C ARG A 156 -3.21 0.41 -9.45
N TYR A 157 -3.88 1.02 -10.42
CA TYR A 157 -4.40 0.41 -11.65
C TYR A 157 -5.44 -0.67 -11.40
N PHE A 158 -6.71 -0.26 -11.26
CA PHE A 158 -7.84 -1.16 -11.05
C PHE A 158 -7.66 -2.09 -9.84
N ALA A 159 -6.93 -1.65 -8.81
CA ALA A 159 -6.76 -2.40 -7.58
C ALA A 159 -8.10 -2.38 -6.82
N GLN A 160 -8.71 -3.55 -6.65
CA GLN A 160 -10.10 -3.66 -6.19
C GLN A 160 -10.29 -4.66 -5.06
N HIS A 161 -11.21 -4.37 -4.12
CA HIS A 161 -11.52 -5.28 -3.01
C HIS A 161 -10.29 -5.70 -2.19
N ASN A 162 -9.36 -4.76 -1.95
CA ASN A 162 -8.21 -4.97 -1.08
C ASN A 162 -8.46 -4.35 0.29
N GLU A 163 -7.79 -4.88 1.31
CA GLU A 163 -7.99 -4.49 2.71
C GLU A 163 -6.64 -4.18 3.37
N ILE A 164 -6.55 -3.00 4.00
CA ILE A 164 -5.38 -2.58 4.78
C ILE A 164 -5.87 -2.24 6.18
N ALA A 165 -5.48 -3.06 7.15
CA ALA A 165 -5.99 -2.91 8.50
C ALA A 165 -5.02 -3.21 9.64
N TYR A 166 -5.33 -2.64 10.80
CA TYR A 166 -4.61 -2.86 12.06
C TYR A 166 -3.11 -2.56 11.98
N SER A 167 -2.69 -1.79 10.98
CA SER A 167 -1.29 -1.54 10.66
C SER A 167 -0.84 -0.17 11.15
N THR A 168 0.46 -0.03 11.38
CA THR A 168 1.07 1.24 11.80
C THR A 168 1.92 1.81 10.69
N PHE A 169 1.79 3.12 10.45
CA PHE A 169 2.56 3.86 9.46
C PHE A 169 3.29 4.98 10.20
N ASP A 170 4.62 4.99 10.11
CA ASP A 170 5.45 5.98 10.76
C ASP A 170 6.49 6.53 9.78
N THR A 171 6.34 7.79 9.39
CA THR A 171 7.23 8.46 8.43
C THR A 171 7.13 7.91 7.00
N CYS A 172 6.40 8.63 6.15
CA CYS A 172 6.31 8.48 4.71
C CYS A 172 6.72 9.82 4.05
N GLY A 173 7.30 9.79 2.86
CA GLY A 173 7.63 11.00 2.10
C GLY A 173 8.95 11.67 2.49
N LEU A 174 9.94 10.94 3.01
CA LEU A 174 11.22 11.52 3.43
C LEU A 174 11.91 12.33 2.32
N LEU A 175 11.81 11.91 1.06
CA LEU A 175 12.42 12.62 -0.07
C LEU A 175 11.88 14.05 -0.20
N ASP A 176 10.55 14.20 -0.14
CA ASP A 176 9.90 15.48 -0.34
C ASP A 176 9.87 16.33 0.94
N TYR A 177 9.71 15.71 2.12
CA TYR A 177 9.45 16.42 3.38
C TYR A 177 10.66 16.51 4.32
N THR A 178 11.74 15.78 4.05
CA THR A 178 13.00 15.85 4.82
C THR A 178 14.18 16.26 3.93
N PHE A 179 14.23 15.80 2.68
CA PHE A 179 15.32 16.09 1.75
C PHE A 179 14.99 17.17 0.71
N ASP A 180 13.80 17.78 0.77
CA ASP A 180 13.35 18.87 -0.11
C ASP A 180 13.46 18.55 -1.62
N ASP A 181 13.10 17.32 -2.04
CA ASP A 181 13.16 16.87 -3.45
C ASP A 181 12.14 17.60 -4.38
N GLY A 182 11.33 18.48 -3.80
CA GLY A 182 10.51 19.46 -4.52
C GLY A 182 9.13 18.94 -4.95
N GLY A 183 8.78 17.70 -4.61
CA GLY A 183 7.44 17.14 -4.74
C GLY A 183 6.61 17.23 -3.47
N LYS A 184 5.53 16.46 -3.44
CA LYS A 184 4.58 16.34 -2.32
C LYS A 184 4.15 14.91 -2.03
N ASN A 185 4.91 13.92 -2.49
CA ASN A 185 4.61 12.52 -2.24
C ASN A 185 4.98 12.15 -0.81
N GLY A 186 4.05 11.50 -0.11
CA GLY A 186 4.28 11.13 1.28
C GLY A 186 3.05 10.51 1.93
N GLU A 187 2.17 9.92 1.14
CA GLU A 187 0.94 9.35 1.63
C GLU A 187 1.20 8.03 2.37
N ALA A 188 0.48 7.77 3.47
CA ALA A 188 0.53 6.43 4.08
C ALA A 188 -0.13 5.39 3.14
N VAL A 189 -1.30 5.71 2.59
CA VAL A 189 -1.99 4.91 1.58
C VAL A 189 -2.44 5.79 0.41
N TYR A 190 -1.91 5.52 -0.77
CA TYR A 190 -2.29 6.15 -2.03
C TYR A 190 -3.18 5.20 -2.83
N ILE A 191 -4.42 5.61 -3.13
CA ILE A 191 -5.38 4.79 -3.92
C ILE A 191 -5.63 5.45 -5.29
N GLY A 192 -5.43 4.66 -6.34
CA GLY A 192 -5.60 5.07 -7.72
C GLY A 192 -4.37 5.76 -8.32
N THR A 193 -4.61 6.62 -9.29
CA THR A 193 -3.57 7.34 -10.04
C THR A 193 -4.10 8.73 -10.40
N SER A 194 -3.29 9.77 -10.17
CA SER A 194 -3.59 11.13 -10.65
C SER A 194 -3.87 11.11 -12.16
N SER A 195 -4.85 11.88 -12.63
CA SER A 195 -5.20 11.93 -14.07
C SER A 195 -4.02 12.28 -14.98
N ASN A 196 -3.08 13.08 -14.50
CA ASN A 196 -1.85 13.44 -15.20
C ASN A 196 -0.89 12.26 -15.42
N GLN A 197 -1.16 11.11 -14.81
CA GLN A 197 -0.37 9.89 -14.88
C GLN A 197 -1.12 8.71 -15.52
N TRP A 198 -2.34 8.89 -16.02
CA TRP A 198 -3.07 7.76 -16.65
C TRP A 198 -2.38 7.25 -17.91
N ASP A 199 -1.79 8.15 -18.71
CA ASP A 199 -1.06 7.81 -19.95
C ASP A 199 0.47 7.88 -19.78
N ASP A 200 0.99 7.61 -18.57
CA ASP A 200 2.44 7.64 -18.29
C ASP A 200 3.22 6.40 -18.77
N GLY A 201 2.52 5.45 -19.42
CA GLY A 201 3.09 4.20 -19.92
C GLY A 201 3.39 3.14 -18.84
N LYS A 202 3.07 3.39 -17.56
CA LYS A 202 3.31 2.43 -16.47
C LYS A 202 2.14 1.46 -16.24
N ASN A 203 0.99 1.72 -16.86
CA ASN A 203 -0.21 0.89 -16.79
C ASN A 203 -0.41 0.10 -18.08
N ALA A 204 -1.13 -1.03 -18.02
CA ALA A 204 -1.43 -1.83 -19.21
C ALA A 204 -2.39 -1.12 -20.18
N THR A 205 -3.15 -0.13 -19.69
CA THR A 205 -3.98 0.78 -20.48
C THR A 205 -3.96 2.18 -19.87
N ALA A 206 -4.28 3.20 -20.67
CA ALA A 206 -4.33 4.60 -20.26
C ALA A 206 -5.71 5.04 -19.72
N ASP A 207 -6.57 4.08 -19.37
CA ASP A 207 -7.90 4.37 -18.81
C ASP A 207 -7.78 5.04 -17.43
N PRO A 208 -8.81 5.80 -17.00
CA PRO A 208 -8.93 6.21 -15.61
C PRO A 208 -8.71 5.04 -14.64
N ASP A 209 -7.96 5.29 -13.58
CA ASP A 209 -7.64 4.26 -12.60
C ASP A 209 -8.85 3.97 -11.69
N GLU A 210 -9.66 2.98 -12.07
CA GLU A 210 -10.85 2.55 -11.32
C GLU A 210 -10.50 1.63 -10.13
N SER A 211 -9.51 2.03 -9.32
CA SER A 211 -9.22 1.36 -8.04
C SER A 211 -10.37 1.60 -7.06
N SER A 212 -11.12 0.54 -6.74
CA SER A 212 -12.43 0.66 -6.09
C SER A 212 -12.72 -0.42 -5.08
N TYR A 213 -13.67 -0.16 -4.16
CA TYR A 213 -14.06 -1.09 -3.10
C TYR A 213 -12.91 -1.54 -2.19
N ASN A 214 -11.85 -0.74 -2.07
CA ASN A 214 -10.78 -0.98 -1.11
C ASN A 214 -11.20 -0.49 0.28
N TRP A 215 -10.75 -1.19 1.31
CA TRP A 215 -11.13 -0.94 2.69
C TRP A 215 -9.90 -0.65 3.55
N ILE A 216 -9.78 0.57 4.02
CA ILE A 216 -8.66 1.04 4.84
C ILE A 216 -9.19 1.31 6.24
N HIS A 217 -8.83 0.48 7.23
CA HIS A 217 -9.42 0.61 8.56
C HIS A 217 -8.57 0.23 9.75
N HIS A 218 -8.84 0.84 10.90
CA HIS A 218 -8.19 0.51 12.17
C HIS A 218 -6.65 0.66 12.14
N ASN A 219 -6.14 1.52 11.25
CA ASN A 219 -4.71 1.81 11.17
C ASN A 219 -4.36 3.03 12.05
N VAL A 220 -3.09 3.10 12.47
CA VAL A 220 -2.51 4.29 13.09
C VAL A 220 -1.47 4.86 12.13
N MET A 221 -1.70 6.08 11.68
CA MET A 221 -0.92 6.72 10.62
C MET A 221 -0.35 8.04 11.13
N ASN A 222 0.97 8.08 11.26
CA ASN A 222 1.76 9.27 11.52
C ASN A 222 2.68 9.50 10.31
N THR A 223 2.20 10.24 9.31
CA THR A 223 2.91 10.28 8.01
C THR A 223 4.20 11.06 8.08
N GLN A 224 4.30 12.15 8.86
CA GLN A 224 5.44 13.10 8.76
C GLN A 224 5.70 13.52 7.30
N GLY A 225 4.66 13.51 6.49
CA GLY A 225 4.71 13.61 5.03
C GLY A 225 3.41 14.22 4.52
N ASN A 226 2.72 13.54 3.60
CA ASN A 226 1.43 13.99 3.09
C ASN A 226 0.25 13.23 3.70
N GLU A 227 -0.86 13.07 2.96
CA GLU A 227 -2.13 12.52 3.45
C GLU A 227 -1.96 11.13 4.06
N CYS A 228 -2.66 10.84 5.15
CA CYS A 228 -2.73 9.46 5.64
C CYS A 228 -3.39 8.54 4.60
N VAL A 229 -4.43 9.03 3.92
CA VAL A 229 -5.02 8.36 2.76
C VAL A 229 -5.38 9.40 1.71
N ASP A 230 -4.91 9.24 0.46
CA ASP A 230 -5.42 10.01 -0.67
C ASP A 230 -5.97 9.10 -1.78
N ILE A 231 -7.17 9.42 -2.25
CA ILE A 231 -7.90 8.69 -3.28
C ILE A 231 -7.99 9.58 -4.52
N LYS A 232 -7.27 9.20 -5.57
CA LYS A 232 -7.16 10.03 -6.77
C LYS A 232 -8.39 9.92 -7.69
N GLU A 233 -8.42 10.73 -8.74
CA GLU A 233 -9.45 10.69 -9.78
C GLU A 233 -9.56 9.28 -10.38
N GLY A 234 -10.75 8.91 -10.87
CA GLY A 234 -11.02 7.57 -11.38
C GLY A 234 -11.35 6.53 -10.30
N ALA A 235 -10.72 6.62 -9.12
CA ALA A 235 -10.99 5.70 -8.02
C ALA A 235 -12.35 6.00 -7.35
N TYR A 236 -13.09 4.96 -6.95
CA TYR A 236 -14.43 5.13 -6.36
C TYR A 236 -14.84 4.05 -5.37
N GLU A 237 -15.84 4.35 -4.54
CA GLU A 237 -16.45 3.40 -3.60
C GLU A 237 -15.45 2.73 -2.64
N ASN A 238 -14.36 3.42 -2.33
CA ASN A 238 -13.45 3.01 -1.27
C ASN A 238 -13.96 3.48 0.09
N ILE A 239 -13.64 2.73 1.14
CA ILE A 239 -14.05 3.01 2.51
C ILE A 239 -12.82 3.23 3.37
N VAL A 240 -12.76 4.39 4.04
CA VAL A 240 -11.72 4.76 4.99
C VAL A 240 -12.37 4.98 6.35
N GLU A 241 -12.16 4.06 7.28
CA GLU A 241 -12.84 4.11 8.58
C GLU A 241 -12.05 3.64 9.80
N TYR A 242 -12.36 4.17 10.98
CA TYR A 242 -11.71 3.80 12.24
C TYR A 242 -10.17 3.97 12.24
N ASN A 243 -9.62 4.81 11.35
CA ASN A 243 -8.20 5.11 11.35
C ASN A 243 -7.90 6.28 12.29
N HIS A 244 -6.69 6.32 12.82
CA HIS A 244 -6.11 7.48 13.47
C HIS A 244 -5.06 8.09 12.54
N CYS A 245 -5.26 9.33 12.13
CA CYS A 245 -4.41 10.06 11.20
C CYS A 245 -3.82 11.33 11.82
N THR A 246 -2.49 11.47 11.75
CA THR A 246 -1.76 12.66 12.16
C THR A 246 -0.46 12.83 11.37
N GLY A 247 0.25 13.92 11.62
CA GLY A 247 1.60 14.15 11.09
C GLY A 247 1.68 14.62 9.65
N GLN A 248 0.55 14.89 8.98
CA GLN A 248 0.54 15.43 7.62
C GLN A 248 1.05 16.89 7.60
N LEU A 249 1.94 17.22 6.65
CA LEU A 249 2.74 18.45 6.63
C LEU A 249 2.42 19.42 5.48
N ASP A 250 1.66 19.04 4.45
CA ASP A 250 1.25 19.96 3.37
C ASP A 250 0.06 20.85 3.78
N PRO A 251 0.22 22.18 3.94
CA PRO A 251 -0.88 23.08 4.31
C PRO A 251 -1.99 23.18 3.27
N ASP A 252 -1.74 22.78 2.03
CA ASP A 252 -2.74 22.83 0.98
C ASP A 252 -3.57 21.55 0.89
N SER A 253 -3.19 20.48 1.60
CA SER A 253 -3.90 19.20 1.58
C SER A 253 -4.77 18.93 2.82
N GLY A 254 -5.10 17.66 3.07
CA GLY A 254 -5.83 17.19 4.24
C GLY A 254 -5.18 15.97 4.88
N GLY A 255 -5.61 15.59 6.09
CA GLY A 255 -5.23 14.30 6.66
C GLY A 255 -5.77 13.13 5.83
N LEU A 256 -7.02 13.25 5.36
CA LEU A 256 -7.66 12.31 4.44
C LEU A 256 -8.17 13.05 3.19
N GLY A 257 -7.99 12.47 2.01
CA GLY A 257 -8.26 13.09 0.72
C GLY A 257 -9.06 12.20 -0.23
N ALA A 258 -10.01 12.80 -0.96
CA ALA A 258 -10.57 12.18 -2.15
C ALA A 258 -10.81 13.19 -3.28
N ARG A 259 -10.20 12.88 -4.43
CA ARG A 259 -10.51 13.42 -5.75
C ARG A 259 -11.41 12.50 -6.56
N GLY A 260 -11.51 11.22 -6.17
CA GLY A 260 -12.43 10.22 -6.74
C GLY A 260 -13.89 10.35 -6.30
N ASP A 261 -14.76 9.53 -6.88
CA ASP A 261 -16.23 9.58 -6.67
C ASP A 261 -16.71 8.57 -5.61
N ARG A 262 -17.82 8.84 -4.91
CA ARG A 262 -18.54 7.87 -4.05
C ARG A 262 -17.71 7.21 -2.94
N ASN A 263 -16.63 7.82 -2.48
CA ASN A 263 -15.82 7.31 -1.38
C ASN A 263 -16.43 7.69 -0.03
N ILE A 264 -16.15 6.89 1.00
CA ILE A 264 -16.69 7.08 2.35
C ILE A 264 -15.55 7.26 3.34
N PHE A 265 -15.58 8.38 4.08
CA PHE A 265 -14.73 8.63 5.24
C PHE A 265 -15.60 8.67 6.49
N ARG A 266 -15.44 7.72 7.41
CA ARG A 266 -16.26 7.66 8.64
C ARG A 266 -15.53 7.14 9.85
N PHE A 267 -15.94 7.56 11.04
CA PHE A 267 -15.40 7.05 12.31
C PHE A 267 -13.87 7.20 12.47
N ASN A 268 -13.22 8.07 11.70
CA ASN A 268 -11.79 8.33 11.83
C ASN A 268 -11.52 9.40 12.89
N VAL A 269 -10.34 9.33 13.51
CA VAL A 269 -9.75 10.44 14.26
C VAL A 269 -8.67 11.06 13.39
N VAL A 270 -8.85 12.32 13.00
CA VAL A 270 -7.90 13.05 12.15
C VAL A 270 -7.47 14.31 12.87
N GLU A 271 -6.22 14.36 13.30
CA GLU A 271 -5.78 15.39 14.22
C GLU A 271 -4.36 15.93 13.97
N GLY A 272 -4.17 17.20 14.33
CA GLY A 272 -2.85 17.84 14.35
C GLY A 272 -2.18 18.00 12.98
N ASN A 273 -2.92 17.87 11.89
CA ASN A 273 -2.37 18.00 10.54
C ASN A 273 -2.17 19.46 10.13
N MET A 274 -1.18 19.71 9.27
CA MET A 274 -0.89 21.04 8.71
C MET A 274 -1.98 21.50 7.74
N GLY A 275 -2.60 20.58 7.02
CA GLY A 275 -3.75 20.80 6.15
C GLY A 275 -5.09 20.85 6.90
N VAL A 276 -6.16 20.48 6.19
CA VAL A 276 -7.48 20.24 6.80
C VAL A 276 -7.59 18.81 7.34
N GLY A 277 -8.66 18.48 8.08
CA GLY A 277 -8.94 17.09 8.43
C GLY A 277 -9.29 16.25 7.19
N VAL A 278 -10.31 16.65 6.44
CA VAL A 278 -10.73 15.96 5.20
C VAL A 278 -10.79 16.93 4.04
N ARG A 279 -10.14 16.59 2.93
CA ARG A 279 -10.20 17.34 1.66
C ARG A 279 -10.97 16.54 0.62
N LEU A 280 -11.97 17.16 0.01
CA LEU A 280 -12.77 16.56 -1.05
C LEU A 280 -12.74 17.39 -2.31
N GLY A 281 -13.02 16.72 -3.43
CA GLY A 281 -13.27 17.34 -4.72
C GLY A 281 -12.15 17.02 -5.72
N GLY A 282 -12.57 16.69 -6.94
CA GLY A 282 -11.69 16.43 -8.06
C GLY A 282 -11.88 17.51 -9.11
N HIS A 283 -10.91 17.64 -10.01
CA HIS A 283 -11.05 18.52 -11.17
C HIS A 283 -11.76 17.80 -12.31
N LYS A 284 -12.04 18.54 -13.39
CA LYS A 284 -12.64 17.99 -14.59
C LYS A 284 -11.55 17.44 -15.51
N VAL A 285 -11.68 16.19 -15.93
CA VAL A 285 -10.77 15.53 -16.89
C VAL A 285 -11.62 15.04 -18.06
N ASP A 286 -11.26 15.42 -19.28
CA ASP A 286 -11.96 15.02 -20.52
C ASP A 286 -13.50 15.19 -20.48
N GLY A 287 -13.95 16.27 -19.86
CA GLY A 287 -15.38 16.58 -19.73
C GLY A 287 -16.08 15.93 -18.53
N VAL A 288 -15.42 14.99 -17.83
CA VAL A 288 -15.93 14.29 -16.66
C VAL A 288 -15.52 15.01 -15.38
N GLN A 289 -16.49 15.35 -14.53
CA GLN A 289 -16.26 15.95 -13.22
C GLN A 289 -16.06 14.85 -12.17
N TYR A 290 -14.89 14.81 -11.54
CA TYR A 290 -14.59 13.89 -10.43
C TYR A 290 -14.81 14.54 -9.05
N GLY A 291 -14.78 13.74 -7.99
CA GLY A 291 -14.90 14.16 -6.59
C GLY A 291 -16.33 14.23 -6.07
N ARG A 292 -17.28 13.57 -6.74
CA ARG A 292 -18.71 13.67 -6.45
C ARG A 292 -19.20 12.55 -5.53
N GLU A 293 -20.30 12.81 -4.84
CA GLU A 293 -21.03 11.81 -4.03
C GLU A 293 -20.19 11.17 -2.91
N ASN A 294 -19.09 11.80 -2.51
CA ASN A 294 -18.31 11.39 -1.34
C ASN A 294 -19.08 11.66 -0.05
N GLN A 295 -18.92 10.79 0.93
CA GLN A 295 -19.58 10.87 2.23
C GLN A 295 -18.54 11.06 3.33
N VAL A 296 -18.78 12.03 4.21
CA VAL A 296 -17.95 12.29 5.40
C VAL A 296 -18.87 12.43 6.60
N TYR A 297 -18.87 11.44 7.49
CA TYR A 297 -19.75 11.43 8.68
C TYR A 297 -19.07 10.77 9.87
N ASP A 298 -19.45 11.18 11.09
CA ASP A 298 -18.96 10.63 12.35
C ASP A 298 -17.43 10.57 12.52
N ASN A 299 -16.69 11.47 11.85
CA ASN A 299 -15.25 11.65 12.06
C ASN A 299 -14.99 12.69 13.16
N GLN A 300 -13.91 12.50 13.92
CA GLN A 300 -13.39 13.50 14.84
C GLN A 300 -12.23 14.24 14.15
N LEU A 301 -12.43 15.53 13.85
CA LEU A 301 -11.46 16.37 13.14
C LEU A 301 -10.90 17.41 14.09
N ILE A 302 -9.76 17.13 14.72
CA ILE A 302 -9.30 17.84 15.93
C ILE A 302 -8.02 18.63 15.64
N GLY A 303 -8.05 19.95 15.81
CA GLY A 303 -6.81 20.76 15.78
C GLY A 303 -6.04 20.78 14.45
N ASN A 304 -6.65 20.37 13.33
CA ASN A 304 -6.05 20.49 12.00
C ASN A 304 -5.94 21.98 11.61
N ARG A 305 -4.75 22.44 11.19
CA ARG A 305 -4.40 23.86 11.14
C ARG A 305 -5.26 24.66 10.16
N GLN A 306 -5.67 24.07 9.05
CA GLN A 306 -6.46 24.76 8.02
C GLN A 306 -7.97 24.57 8.17
N GLY A 307 -8.41 23.78 9.16
CA GLY A 307 -9.82 23.52 9.47
C GLY A 307 -10.22 22.05 9.38
N GLY A 308 -11.50 21.77 9.61
CA GLY A 308 -12.04 20.41 9.59
C GLY A 308 -12.16 19.84 8.17
N ILE A 309 -12.93 20.50 7.30
CA ILE A 309 -13.24 20.00 5.95
C ILE A 309 -13.00 21.10 4.92
N ARG A 310 -12.38 20.76 3.79
CA ARG A 310 -12.27 21.61 2.59
C ARG A 310 -12.87 20.89 1.39
N VAL A 311 -13.64 21.62 0.58
CA VAL A 311 -14.08 21.16 -0.75
C VAL A 311 -13.40 22.01 -1.80
N GLU A 312 -12.65 21.39 -2.70
CA GLU A 312 -11.89 22.07 -3.75
C GLU A 312 -11.89 21.25 -5.04
N VAL A 313 -12.24 21.90 -6.15
CA VAL A 313 -12.37 21.27 -7.48
C VAL A 313 -11.28 21.70 -8.45
N LYS A 314 -10.28 22.45 -7.98
CA LYS A 314 -9.14 22.86 -8.80
C LYS A 314 -8.19 21.68 -8.95
N GLU A 315 -7.50 21.64 -10.09
CA GLU A 315 -6.40 20.69 -10.29
C GLU A 315 -5.32 20.93 -9.22
N GLN A 316 -4.84 19.84 -8.63
CA GLN A 316 -3.78 19.88 -7.63
C GLN A 316 -2.47 19.45 -8.28
N GLY A 317 -1.44 20.28 -8.16
CA GLY A 317 -0.07 19.86 -8.48
C GLY A 317 0.38 18.78 -7.50
N GLN A 318 1.04 17.74 -8.03
CA GLN A 318 1.91 16.87 -7.23
C GLN A 318 3.28 17.51 -7.09
#